data_AF-A0A2S8GK26-F1
#
_entry.id   AF-A0A2S8GK26-F1
#
_cell.length_a   1.000
_cell.length_b   1.000
_cell.length_c   1.000
_cell.angle_alpha   90.00
_cell.angle_beta   90.00
_cell.angle_gamma   90.00
#
_symmetry.space_group_name_H-M   'P 1'
#
loop_
_entity.id
_entity.type
_entity.pdbx_description
1 polymer ?
#
loop_
_entity_poly.entity_id
_entity_poly.type
_entity_poly.pdbx_seq_one_letter_code
_entity_poly.pdbx_strand_id
1 'polypeptide(L)'
;MNQMNYEFNLEEWLLRCPLTENYGHYHGEAITSPCDLCNNEWLRREIRDQFDWGEPVPMDVFVHSIGEPENRFATKIGGLPYRPAELPWPTTREGRSMALIAQFNFSNSRDIVGDLPGDLLLIFGDDADGPIEPLHFEWQPLGLSNLVSELPGDQMPISPCFGHRCRTVSYPNATYRDDSPGKDPQCQGTDVWSSYWLLQYQATQIGRAPFFIQDGDEDMPGVPLCTIASVQPDPHKTFPWVNHPEPLCPEDEWRSGDGELMIGDLGCIFVFIDDDGRLHADESCY
;
A
#
# COMPACT_ATOMS: atom_id res chain seq x y z
N MET A 1 15.62 -16.85 17.67
CA MET A 1 15.68 -15.43 17.29
C MET A 1 14.26 -14.91 17.37
N ASN A 2 13.99 -13.86 18.16
CA ASN A 2 12.68 -13.22 18.12
C ASN A 2 12.55 -12.59 16.73
N GLN A 3 11.65 -13.14 15.92
CA GLN A 3 11.34 -12.59 14.61
C GLN A 3 10.76 -11.20 14.85
N MET A 4 11.47 -10.16 14.43
CA MET A 4 10.92 -8.81 14.45
C MET A 4 9.73 -8.81 13.50
N ASN A 5 8.54 -8.70 14.07
CA ASN A 5 7.32 -8.55 13.33
C ASN A 5 6.99 -7.05 13.27
N TYR A 6 7.02 -6.50 12.06
CA TYR A 6 6.55 -5.16 11.78
C TYR A 6 5.01 -5.17 11.80
N GLU A 7 4.43 -5.25 13.00
CA GLU A 7 2.98 -5.14 13.19
C GLU A 7 2.61 -3.71 13.57
N PHE A 8 1.54 -3.21 12.96
CA PHE A 8 0.92 -1.95 13.28
C PHE A 8 -0.22 -2.21 14.27
N ASN A 9 -0.03 -1.84 15.53
CA ASN A 9 -1.08 -1.95 16.55
C ASN A 9 -2.07 -0.78 16.39
N LEU A 10 -3.17 -1.03 15.68
CA LEU A 10 -4.18 -0.02 15.37
C LEU A 10 -4.73 0.68 16.63
N GLU A 11 -5.04 -0.06 17.70
CA GLU A 11 -5.62 0.56 18.91
C GLU A 11 -4.65 1.49 19.62
N GLU A 12 -3.35 1.18 19.60
CA GLU A 12 -2.33 2.09 20.15
C GLU A 12 -2.19 3.36 19.32
N TRP A 13 -2.33 3.25 18.00
CA TRP A 13 -2.21 4.38 17.08
C TRP A 13 -3.46 5.26 17.03
N LEU A 14 -4.66 4.70 17.18
CA LEU A 14 -5.90 5.46 17.29
C LEU A 14 -5.89 6.44 18.47
N LEU A 15 -5.15 6.12 19.54
CA LEU A 15 -4.94 7.02 20.68
C LEU A 15 -3.97 8.18 20.37
N ARG A 16 -3.11 8.03 19.36
CA ARG A 16 -2.09 9.01 18.96
C ARG A 16 -2.55 9.92 17.82
N CYS A 17 -3.35 9.37 16.91
CA CYS A 17 -3.95 10.08 15.79
C CYS A 17 -5.48 10.18 16.04
N PRO A 18 -5.94 11.14 16.85
CA PRO A 18 -7.37 11.37 17.03
C PRO A 18 -8.01 11.82 15.71
N LEU A 19 -9.30 11.57 15.57
CA LEU A 19 -10.07 12.07 14.44
C LEU A 19 -10.02 13.61 14.39
N THR A 20 -9.66 14.17 13.23
CA THR A 20 -9.56 15.61 13.02
C THR A 20 -10.43 16.04 11.86
N GLU A 21 -11.28 17.04 12.09
CA GLU A 21 -12.00 17.73 11.03
C GLU A 21 -11.02 18.64 10.27
N ASN A 22 -11.11 18.65 8.94
CA ASN A 22 -10.29 19.48 8.08
C ASN A 22 -11.17 20.32 7.15
N TYR A 23 -10.95 21.63 7.13
CA TYR A 23 -11.71 22.58 6.29
C TYR A 23 -13.25 22.51 6.44
N GLY A 24 -13.77 22.16 7.61
CA GLY A 24 -15.22 22.09 7.84
C GLY A 24 -15.84 20.71 7.57
N HIS A 25 -15.03 19.71 7.20
CA HIS A 25 -15.48 18.39 6.81
C HIS A 25 -14.57 17.29 7.36
N TYR A 26 -15.10 16.08 7.46
CA TYR A 26 -14.26 14.88 7.53
C TYR A 26 -14.11 14.31 6.12
N HIS A 27 -13.07 13.53 5.88
CA HIS A 27 -12.92 12.81 4.63
C HIS A 27 -12.23 11.48 4.86
N GLY A 28 -12.60 10.47 4.06
CA GLY A 28 -11.72 9.32 3.89
C GLY A 28 -10.40 9.76 3.28
N GLU A 29 -9.36 8.96 3.46
CA GLU A 29 -8.00 9.25 2.99
C GLU A 29 -7.41 8.03 2.25
N ALA A 30 -6.57 8.27 1.23
CA ALA A 30 -5.62 7.26 0.78
C ALA A 30 -4.59 7.01 1.88
N ILE A 31 -4.15 5.76 2.07
CA ILE A 31 -3.28 5.41 3.19
C ILE A 31 -1.82 5.65 2.83
N THR A 32 -1.31 6.84 3.15
CA THR A 32 0.12 7.18 3.01
C THR A 32 0.83 7.31 4.35
N SER A 33 0.08 7.51 5.45
CA SER A 33 0.61 7.65 6.81
C SER A 33 -0.20 6.87 7.88
N PRO A 34 0.35 6.66 9.09
CA PRO A 34 -0.39 6.14 10.25
C PRO A 34 -1.68 6.89 10.55
N CYS A 35 -1.66 8.22 10.43
CA CYS A 35 -2.82 9.02 10.79
C CYS A 35 -3.94 8.92 9.75
N ASP A 36 -3.64 8.66 8.48
CA ASP A 36 -4.67 8.43 7.45
C ASP A 36 -5.44 7.11 7.73
N LEU A 37 -4.73 6.04 8.09
CA LEU A 37 -5.37 4.78 8.49
C LEU A 37 -6.22 4.97 9.75
N CYS A 38 -5.70 5.69 10.75
CA CYS A 38 -6.44 5.97 11.98
C CYS A 38 -7.68 6.82 11.73
N ASN A 39 -7.58 7.84 10.87
CA ASN A 39 -8.70 8.68 10.47
C ASN A 39 -9.80 7.83 9.84
N ASN A 40 -9.47 6.99 8.87
CA ASN A 40 -10.45 6.14 8.23
C ASN A 40 -11.10 5.13 9.20
N GLU A 41 -10.31 4.55 10.11
CA GLU A 41 -10.84 3.61 11.11
C GLU A 41 -11.69 4.30 12.18
N TRP A 42 -11.38 5.54 12.57
CA TRP A 42 -12.29 6.36 13.38
C TRP A 42 -13.61 6.64 12.66
N LEU A 43 -13.54 7.07 11.41
CA LEU A 43 -14.74 7.36 10.62
C LEU A 43 -15.62 6.11 10.44
N ARG A 44 -15.03 4.95 10.12
CA ARG A 44 -15.75 3.67 10.07
C ARG A 44 -16.51 3.35 11.36
N ARG A 45 -15.91 3.64 12.53
CA ARG A 45 -16.55 3.44 13.84
C ARG A 45 -17.73 4.39 14.04
N GLU A 46 -17.54 5.67 13.72
CA GLU A 46 -18.53 6.72 13.96
C GLU A 46 -19.74 6.62 13.02
N ILE A 47 -19.55 6.23 11.76
CA ILE A 47 -20.62 6.15 10.76
C ILE A 47 -21.20 4.73 10.60
N ARG A 48 -20.87 3.82 11.53
CA ARG A 48 -21.19 2.40 11.39
C ARG A 48 -22.68 2.12 11.16
N ASP A 49 -23.56 2.90 11.77
CA ASP A 49 -25.02 2.76 11.68
C ASP A 49 -25.63 3.36 10.41
N GLN A 50 -24.82 4.04 9.60
CA GLN A 50 -25.25 4.68 8.35
C GLN A 50 -25.02 3.82 7.11
N PHE A 51 -24.29 2.72 7.23
CA PHE A 51 -24.01 1.78 6.14
C PHE A 51 -24.55 0.39 6.44
N ASP A 52 -24.98 -0.28 5.38
CA ASP A 52 -25.07 -1.73 5.33
C ASP A 52 -23.73 -2.26 4.83
N TRP A 53 -22.83 -2.59 5.74
CA TRP A 53 -21.42 -2.91 5.44
C TRP A 53 -21.20 -4.21 4.65
N GLY A 54 -22.20 -5.06 4.52
CA GLY A 54 -22.06 -6.35 3.85
C GLY A 54 -21.06 -7.29 4.55
N GLU A 55 -20.54 -8.27 3.81
CA GLU A 55 -19.56 -9.22 4.32
C GLU A 55 -18.14 -8.61 4.33
N PRO A 56 -17.43 -8.64 5.46
CA PRO A 56 -16.05 -8.18 5.52
C PRO A 56 -15.11 -9.11 4.74
N VAL A 57 -14.17 -8.53 4.00
CA VAL A 57 -13.10 -9.25 3.29
C VAL A 57 -11.77 -8.99 4.01
N PRO A 58 -11.16 -10.00 4.66
CA PRO A 58 -9.87 -9.87 5.35
C PRO A 58 -8.74 -9.40 4.44
N MET A 59 -7.87 -8.56 4.99
CA MET A 59 -6.72 -7.99 4.28
C MET A 59 -5.61 -7.58 5.25
N ASP A 60 -4.41 -7.39 4.72
CA ASP A 60 -3.28 -6.78 5.41
C ASP A 60 -2.92 -5.46 4.71
N VAL A 61 -3.10 -4.33 5.41
CA VAL A 61 -2.70 -2.99 4.96
C VAL A 61 -1.31 -2.66 5.53
N PHE A 62 -0.46 -2.00 4.74
CA PHE A 62 0.89 -1.63 5.16
C PHE A 62 1.03 -0.12 5.33
N VAL A 63 1.40 0.31 6.54
CA VAL A 63 1.74 1.69 6.86
C VAL A 63 3.26 1.81 6.99
N HIS A 64 3.88 2.74 6.29
CA HIS A 64 5.32 2.69 6.07
C HIS A 64 6.16 3.41 7.15
N SER A 65 7.33 2.84 7.43
CA SER A 65 8.49 3.53 7.99
C SER A 65 9.47 3.87 6.88
N ILE A 66 10.15 5.02 6.97
CA ILE A 66 11.22 5.39 6.05
C ILE A 66 12.50 4.58 6.36
N GLY A 67 13.24 4.22 5.32
CA GLY A 67 14.53 3.52 5.38
C GLY A 67 14.47 2.03 5.04
N GLU A 68 15.58 1.34 5.28
CA GLU A 68 15.67 -0.13 5.13
C GLU A 68 15.21 -0.85 6.40
N PRO A 69 14.42 -1.93 6.30
CA PRO A 69 14.10 -2.76 7.45
C PRO A 69 15.33 -3.56 7.88
N GLU A 70 15.53 -3.71 9.20
CA GLU A 70 16.55 -4.61 9.75
C GLU A 70 16.38 -6.06 9.24
N ASN A 71 15.13 -6.48 9.08
CA ASN A 71 14.79 -7.76 8.50
C ASN A 71 14.60 -7.64 6.97
N ARG A 72 15.50 -8.29 6.23
CA ARG A 72 15.56 -8.24 4.76
C ARG A 72 14.32 -8.76 4.05
N PHE A 73 13.51 -9.62 4.68
CA PHE A 73 12.29 -10.19 4.11
C PHE A 73 11.01 -9.45 4.50
N ALA A 74 11.08 -8.21 5.00
CA ALA A 74 9.89 -7.40 5.24
C ALA A 74 9.16 -7.02 3.94
N THR A 75 7.85 -6.72 4.03
CA THR A 75 7.15 -6.01 2.95
C THR A 75 7.73 -4.59 2.84
N LYS A 76 8.10 -4.16 1.65
CA LYS A 76 8.78 -2.86 1.41
C LYS A 76 8.64 -2.36 -0.01
N ILE A 77 8.97 -1.08 -0.19
CA ILE A 77 9.10 -0.39 -1.47
C ILE A 77 10.54 0.11 -1.60
N GLY A 78 11.12 -0.04 -2.80
CA GLY A 78 12.51 0.31 -3.04
C GLY A 78 13.51 -0.50 -2.21
N GLY A 79 14.78 -0.07 -2.28
CA GLY A 79 15.85 -0.64 -1.46
C GLY A 79 16.34 -2.02 -1.91
N LEU A 80 17.11 -2.67 -1.04
CA LEU A 80 17.76 -3.96 -1.29
C LEU A 80 16.75 -5.13 -1.20
N PRO A 81 16.50 -5.87 -2.29
CA PRO A 81 15.57 -6.99 -2.27
C PRO A 81 16.09 -8.18 -1.47
N TYR A 82 15.18 -9.05 -1.02
CA TYR A 82 15.50 -10.39 -0.55
C TYR A 82 15.75 -11.32 -1.75
N ARG A 83 16.88 -11.13 -2.42
CA ARG A 83 17.22 -11.81 -3.68
C ARG A 83 18.62 -12.39 -3.63
N PRO A 84 18.87 -13.62 -4.13
CA PRO A 84 20.22 -14.17 -4.23
C PRO A 84 21.13 -13.29 -5.10
N ALA A 85 22.38 -13.11 -4.66
CA ALA A 85 23.38 -12.30 -5.37
C ALA A 85 23.82 -12.92 -6.71
N GLU A 86 23.70 -14.23 -6.87
CA GLU A 86 24.13 -14.97 -8.06
C GLU A 86 23.20 -14.81 -9.27
N LEU A 87 21.96 -14.35 -9.06
CA LEU A 87 20.99 -14.21 -10.14
C LEU A 87 21.28 -12.93 -10.94
N PRO A 88 21.28 -12.98 -12.29
CA PRO A 88 21.39 -11.77 -13.12
C PRO A 88 20.33 -10.75 -12.72
N TRP A 89 20.69 -9.47 -12.62
CA TRP A 89 19.73 -8.43 -12.26
C TRP A 89 18.65 -8.28 -13.36
N PRO A 90 17.36 -8.04 -13.02
CA PRO A 90 16.33 -7.78 -14.02
C PRO A 90 16.62 -6.51 -14.85
N THR A 91 16.51 -6.61 -16.16
CA THR A 91 16.78 -5.49 -17.08
C THR A 91 15.65 -5.27 -18.07
N THR A 92 15.44 -4.03 -18.50
CA THR A 92 14.56 -3.71 -19.63
C THR A 92 15.09 -4.30 -20.94
N ARG A 93 14.31 -4.19 -22.02
CA ARG A 93 14.72 -4.63 -23.35
C ARG A 93 15.97 -3.88 -23.87
N GLU A 94 16.13 -2.63 -23.43
CA GLU A 94 17.25 -1.73 -23.73
C GLU A 94 18.47 -2.00 -22.84
N GLY A 95 18.35 -2.92 -21.88
CA GLY A 95 19.44 -3.35 -21.00
C GLY A 95 19.66 -2.47 -19.77
N ARG A 96 18.75 -1.53 -19.47
CA ARG A 96 18.78 -0.74 -18.23
C ARG A 96 18.34 -1.59 -17.05
N SER A 97 18.95 -1.40 -15.89
CA SER A 97 18.56 -2.10 -14.68
C SER A 97 17.18 -1.64 -14.19
N MET A 98 16.27 -2.59 -13.94
CA MET A 98 14.99 -2.26 -13.30
C MET A 98 15.18 -1.99 -11.81
N ALA A 99 14.43 -1.04 -11.25
CA ALA A 99 14.40 -0.80 -9.81
C ALA A 99 13.48 -1.81 -9.11
N LEU A 100 13.71 -2.07 -7.83
CA LEU A 100 12.73 -2.79 -7.00
C LEU A 100 11.56 -1.84 -6.71
N ILE A 101 10.38 -2.11 -7.28
CA ILE A 101 9.17 -1.34 -6.98
C ILE A 101 8.65 -1.74 -5.61
N ALA A 102 8.47 -3.04 -5.40
CA ALA A 102 7.95 -3.58 -4.16
C ALA A 102 8.44 -5.00 -3.89
N GLN A 103 8.44 -5.35 -2.62
CA GLN A 103 8.57 -6.70 -2.11
C GLN A 103 7.41 -6.97 -1.16
N PHE A 104 6.65 -8.04 -1.38
CA PHE A 104 5.62 -8.50 -0.47
C PHE A 104 6.06 -9.78 0.23
N ASN A 105 5.88 -9.83 1.55
CA ASN A 105 6.04 -11.05 2.32
C ASN A 105 4.68 -11.62 2.71
N PHE A 106 4.33 -12.77 2.14
CA PHE A 106 3.05 -13.42 2.34
C PHE A 106 3.05 -14.43 3.49
N SER A 107 4.19 -14.68 4.14
CA SER A 107 4.30 -15.73 5.19
C SER A 107 3.30 -15.54 6.33
N ASN A 108 2.98 -14.29 6.67
CA ASN A 108 2.00 -13.95 7.72
C ASN A 108 0.58 -13.71 7.18
N SER A 109 0.36 -13.83 5.87
CA SER A 109 -0.92 -13.52 5.19
C SER A 109 -1.50 -14.74 4.45
N ARG A 110 -0.93 -15.94 4.65
CA ARG A 110 -1.38 -17.20 4.01
C ARG A 110 -2.84 -17.54 4.28
N ASP A 111 -3.39 -17.08 5.39
CA ASP A 111 -4.80 -17.27 5.71
C ASP A 111 -5.74 -16.42 4.84
N ILE A 112 -5.22 -15.36 4.20
CA ILE A 112 -5.94 -14.49 3.27
C ILE A 112 -5.77 -14.98 1.82
N VAL A 113 -4.54 -15.29 1.44
CA VAL A 113 -4.18 -15.54 0.03
C VAL A 113 -4.10 -17.02 -0.32
N GLY A 114 -3.99 -17.90 0.67
CA GLY A 114 -3.79 -19.34 0.48
C GLY A 114 -2.34 -19.71 0.16
N ASP A 115 -2.19 -20.85 -0.52
CA ASP A 115 -0.92 -21.36 -0.98
C ASP A 115 -0.44 -20.56 -2.20
N LEU A 116 0.84 -20.17 -2.21
CA LEU A 116 1.47 -19.41 -3.30
C LEU A 116 2.80 -20.06 -3.68
N PRO A 117 3.33 -19.80 -4.89
CA PRO A 117 4.58 -20.41 -5.36
C PRO A 117 5.82 -20.12 -4.51
N GLY A 118 5.85 -18.99 -3.78
CA GLY A 118 6.92 -18.60 -2.88
C GLY A 118 6.40 -17.88 -1.64
N ASP A 119 7.31 -17.49 -0.75
CA ASP A 119 6.98 -16.74 0.48
C ASP A 119 7.02 -15.22 0.25
N LEU A 120 7.92 -14.79 -0.64
CA LEU A 120 8.04 -13.40 -1.07
C LEU A 120 7.80 -13.27 -2.57
N LEU A 121 7.12 -12.19 -2.95
CA LEU A 121 7.07 -11.71 -4.32
C LEU A 121 7.91 -10.44 -4.43
N LEU A 122 8.90 -10.45 -5.31
CA LEU A 122 9.67 -9.28 -5.71
C LEU A 122 9.10 -8.75 -7.03
N ILE A 123 8.89 -7.44 -7.10
CA ILE A 123 8.32 -6.75 -8.26
C ILE A 123 9.32 -5.69 -8.68
N PHE A 124 9.88 -5.85 -9.88
CA PHE A 124 10.81 -4.91 -10.49
C PHE A 124 10.13 -4.17 -11.64
N GLY A 125 10.55 -2.94 -11.88
CA GLY A 125 10.00 -2.10 -12.94
C GLY A 125 10.93 -0.95 -13.32
N ASP A 126 10.50 -0.18 -14.32
CA ASP A 126 11.19 0.99 -14.84
C ASP A 126 10.15 2.01 -15.32
N ASP A 127 10.42 3.31 -15.16
CA ASP A 127 9.48 4.40 -15.45
C ASP A 127 9.91 5.30 -16.63
N ALA A 128 11.00 4.98 -17.32
CA ALA A 128 11.62 5.96 -18.21
C ALA A 128 10.78 6.34 -19.44
N ASP A 129 9.77 5.53 -19.77
CA ASP A 129 8.88 5.74 -20.91
C ASP A 129 7.44 6.14 -20.47
N GLY A 130 7.22 6.44 -19.18
CA GLY A 130 5.93 6.88 -18.65
C GLY A 130 5.46 6.04 -17.45
N PRO A 131 4.44 5.17 -17.61
CA PRO A 131 4.01 4.26 -16.54
C PRO A 131 5.14 3.30 -16.15
N ILE A 132 5.03 2.66 -14.98
CA ILE A 132 6.02 1.73 -14.46
C ILE A 132 5.91 0.40 -15.22
N GLU A 133 6.50 0.37 -16.40
CA GLU A 133 6.51 -0.79 -17.29
C GLU A 133 7.83 -0.94 -18.04
N PRO A 134 8.26 -2.18 -18.33
CA PRO A 134 7.59 -3.43 -18.01
C PRO A 134 7.86 -3.90 -16.57
N LEU A 135 6.89 -4.64 -16.00
CA LEU A 135 7.05 -5.29 -14.70
C LEU A 135 7.70 -6.68 -14.83
N HIS A 136 8.61 -7.00 -13.90
CA HIS A 136 9.24 -8.31 -13.76
C HIS A 136 9.01 -8.88 -12.36
N PHE A 137 8.49 -10.09 -12.30
CA PHE A 137 8.07 -10.75 -11.06
C PHE A 137 8.99 -11.91 -10.70
N GLU A 138 9.39 -12.00 -9.42
CA GLU A 138 10.16 -13.12 -8.91
C GLU A 138 9.59 -13.63 -7.58
N TRP A 139 9.27 -14.92 -7.53
CA TRP A 139 8.97 -15.62 -6.27
C TRP A 139 10.27 -16.05 -5.59
N GLN A 140 10.38 -15.78 -4.29
CA GLN A 140 11.51 -16.20 -3.46
C GLN A 140 11.02 -16.96 -2.22
N PRO A 141 11.64 -18.10 -1.86
CA PRO A 141 11.38 -18.75 -0.58
C PRO A 141 12.12 -18.03 0.55
N LEU A 142 11.65 -18.14 1.79
CA LEU A 142 12.44 -17.73 2.95
C LEU A 142 13.65 -18.66 3.17
N GLY A 143 14.64 -18.18 3.91
CA GLY A 143 15.84 -18.94 4.29
C GLY A 143 16.99 -18.89 3.28
N LEU A 144 16.88 -18.05 2.25
CA LEU A 144 17.99 -17.73 1.35
C LEU A 144 19.16 -17.10 2.11
N SER A 145 20.36 -17.44 1.65
CA SER A 145 21.63 -16.86 2.06
C SER A 145 22.30 -16.16 0.87
N ASN A 146 23.37 -15.42 1.11
CA ASN A 146 24.12 -14.71 0.05
C ASN A 146 23.21 -13.78 -0.77
N LEU A 147 22.50 -12.90 -0.08
CA LEU A 147 21.60 -11.93 -0.70
C LEU A 147 22.40 -10.81 -1.37
N VAL A 148 21.82 -10.19 -2.39
CA VAL A 148 22.34 -8.95 -2.98
C VAL A 148 22.63 -7.92 -1.87
N SER A 149 23.79 -7.28 -1.96
CA SER A 149 24.27 -6.25 -1.03
C SER A 149 24.29 -4.84 -1.62
N GLU A 150 24.20 -4.71 -2.94
CA GLU A 150 24.32 -3.43 -3.66
C GLU A 150 23.31 -3.38 -4.80
N LEU A 151 22.73 -2.19 -5.02
CA LEU A 151 21.86 -1.93 -6.16
C LEU A 151 22.69 -1.49 -7.38
N PRO A 152 22.32 -1.90 -8.60
CA PRO A 152 22.80 -1.28 -9.83
C PRO A 152 22.62 0.24 -9.82
N GLY A 153 23.61 0.97 -10.33
CA GLY A 153 23.67 2.44 -10.24
C GLY A 153 22.83 3.22 -11.26
N ASP A 154 22.20 2.54 -12.22
CA ASP A 154 21.46 3.13 -13.35
C ASP A 154 19.93 2.98 -13.24
N GLN A 155 19.42 2.60 -12.07
CA GLN A 155 18.00 2.39 -11.81
C GLN A 155 17.25 3.71 -11.57
N MET A 156 15.93 3.67 -11.76
CA MET A 156 15.07 4.75 -11.28
C MET A 156 15.25 4.93 -9.75
N PRO A 157 15.31 6.16 -9.25
CA PRO A 157 15.52 6.41 -7.83
C PRO A 157 14.23 6.18 -7.03
N ILE A 158 14.22 5.15 -6.18
CA ILE A 158 13.16 4.91 -5.18
C ILE A 158 13.79 4.87 -3.79
N SER A 159 13.43 5.85 -2.97
CA SER A 159 13.78 5.94 -1.55
C SER A 159 13.16 4.75 -0.80
N PRO A 160 13.96 3.96 -0.08
CA PRO A 160 13.46 2.76 0.58
C PRO A 160 12.52 3.11 1.72
N CYS A 161 11.42 2.35 1.82
CA CYS A 161 10.54 2.35 2.98
C CYS A 161 9.97 0.94 3.20
N PHE A 162 9.57 0.62 4.43
CA PHE A 162 9.06 -0.71 4.79
C PHE A 162 7.76 -0.65 5.56
N GLY A 163 6.88 -1.62 5.30
CA GLY A 163 5.53 -1.64 5.82
C GLY A 163 5.42 -2.26 7.21
N HIS A 164 4.68 -1.59 8.09
CA HIS A 164 4.09 -2.17 9.30
C HIS A 164 2.69 -2.66 8.97
N ARG A 165 2.46 -3.95 9.18
CA ARG A 165 1.26 -4.65 8.81
C ARG A 165 0.12 -4.38 9.79
N CYS A 166 -1.00 -3.90 9.29
CA CYS A 166 -2.27 -3.82 10.01
C CYS A 166 -3.24 -4.84 9.42
N ARG A 167 -3.58 -5.88 10.18
CA ARG A 167 -4.66 -6.81 9.82
C ARG A 167 -6.01 -6.10 10.00
N THR A 168 -6.76 -5.96 8.91
CA THR A 168 -8.09 -5.33 8.91
C THR A 168 -8.99 -5.98 7.85
N VAL A 169 -10.08 -5.32 7.48
CA VAL A 169 -11.06 -5.78 6.49
C VAL A 169 -11.45 -4.65 5.53
N SER A 170 -11.76 -5.02 4.28
CA SER A 170 -12.48 -4.20 3.30
C SER A 170 -13.95 -4.61 3.26
N TYR A 171 -14.81 -3.72 2.79
CA TYR A 171 -16.24 -3.92 2.64
C TYR A 171 -16.70 -3.57 1.22
N PRO A 172 -16.34 -4.38 0.20
CA PRO A 172 -16.60 -4.05 -1.21
C PRO A 172 -18.08 -4.02 -1.58
N ASN A 173 -18.94 -4.63 -0.76
CA ASN A 173 -20.39 -4.65 -0.97
C ASN A 173 -21.14 -3.68 -0.03
N ALA A 174 -20.42 -2.78 0.63
CA ALA A 174 -21.05 -1.83 1.53
C ALA A 174 -21.91 -0.82 0.75
N THR A 175 -23.11 -0.54 1.27
CA THR A 175 -24.01 0.45 0.69
C THR A 175 -24.45 1.46 1.74
N TYR A 176 -24.44 2.74 1.39
CA TYR A 176 -24.96 3.81 2.23
C TYR A 176 -26.49 3.69 2.34
N ARG A 177 -27.04 3.80 3.56
CA ARG A 177 -28.47 3.56 3.82
C ARG A 177 -29.38 4.70 3.38
N ASP A 178 -28.86 5.91 3.27
CA ASP A 178 -29.62 7.06 2.83
C ASP A 178 -29.34 7.31 1.35
N ASP A 179 -30.30 6.98 0.50
CA ASP A 179 -30.20 7.13 -0.95
C ASP A 179 -30.59 8.54 -1.44
N SER A 180 -30.79 9.49 -0.52
CA SER A 180 -31.08 10.88 -0.86
C SER A 180 -29.95 11.48 -1.71
N PRO A 181 -30.23 11.99 -2.92
CA PRO A 181 -29.20 12.55 -3.78
C PRO A 181 -28.41 13.67 -3.11
N GLY A 182 -27.07 13.55 -3.16
CA GLY A 182 -26.15 14.58 -2.66
C GLY A 182 -26.01 14.63 -1.14
N LYS A 183 -26.43 13.58 -0.42
CA LYS A 183 -26.21 13.47 1.02
C LYS A 183 -25.01 12.58 1.31
N ASP A 184 -23.99 13.14 1.94
CA ASP A 184 -22.86 12.39 2.47
C ASP A 184 -23.22 11.74 3.83
N PRO A 185 -22.54 10.65 4.23
CA PRO A 185 -22.59 10.20 5.61
C PRO A 185 -22.07 11.30 6.56
N GLN A 186 -22.56 11.31 7.79
CA GLN A 186 -22.21 12.34 8.77
C GLN A 186 -21.47 11.77 9.97
N CYS A 187 -20.37 12.39 10.36
CA CYS A 187 -19.65 12.12 11.59
C CYS A 187 -19.78 13.34 12.50
N GLN A 188 -20.30 13.16 13.72
CA GLN A 188 -20.50 14.26 14.69
C GLN A 188 -21.31 15.46 14.15
N GLY A 189 -22.22 15.21 13.20
CA GLY A 189 -23.04 16.25 12.56
C GLY A 189 -22.36 16.98 11.39
N THR A 190 -21.16 16.57 11.01
CA THR A 190 -20.38 17.10 9.89
C THR A 190 -20.29 16.06 8.78
N ASP A 191 -20.33 16.50 7.52
CA ASP A 191 -20.28 15.59 6.36
C ASP A 191 -18.91 14.90 6.26
N VAL A 192 -18.94 13.64 5.79
CA VAL A 192 -17.77 12.80 5.53
C VAL A 192 -17.62 12.62 4.02
N TRP A 193 -16.72 13.38 3.42
CA TRP A 193 -16.40 13.32 2.00
C TRP A 193 -15.54 12.09 1.67
N SER A 194 -15.50 11.73 0.38
CA SER A 194 -14.72 10.59 -0.11
C SER A 194 -14.93 9.30 0.69
N SER A 195 -16.17 9.06 1.14
CA SER A 195 -16.51 7.92 1.99
C SER A 195 -16.28 6.56 1.32
N TYR A 196 -16.09 6.54 -0.01
CA TYR A 196 -15.69 5.35 -0.76
C TYR A 196 -14.34 4.77 -0.29
N TRP A 197 -13.37 5.59 0.15
CA TRP A 197 -12.11 5.11 0.73
C TRP A 197 -12.27 4.46 2.11
N LEU A 198 -13.43 4.66 2.75
CA LEU A 198 -13.78 3.95 3.98
C LEU A 198 -14.29 2.55 3.69
N LEU A 199 -14.72 2.24 2.46
CA LEU A 199 -15.23 0.91 2.12
C LEU A 199 -14.08 -0.01 1.72
N GLN A 200 -13.19 0.48 0.86
CA GLN A 200 -11.99 -0.20 0.40
C GLN A 200 -10.81 0.75 0.50
N TYR A 201 -9.69 0.27 1.05
CA TYR A 201 -8.49 1.10 1.18
C TYR A 201 -7.73 1.22 -0.13
N GLN A 202 -7.43 2.47 -0.51
CA GLN A 202 -6.32 2.76 -1.41
C GLN A 202 -5.03 2.73 -0.59
N ALA A 203 -4.33 1.60 -0.62
CA ALA A 203 -3.14 1.36 0.18
C ALA A 203 -2.24 0.30 -0.47
N THR A 204 -0.97 0.29 -0.05
CA THR A 204 -0.14 -0.89 -0.25
C THR A 204 -0.67 -2.01 0.63
N GLN A 205 -1.07 -3.13 0.04
CA GLN A 205 -1.84 -4.17 0.75
C GLN A 205 -1.68 -5.56 0.16
N ILE A 206 -1.98 -6.57 0.98
CA ILE A 206 -2.20 -7.96 0.58
C ILE A 206 -3.68 -8.27 0.84
N GLY A 207 -4.40 -8.76 -0.17
CA GLY A 207 -5.82 -9.06 -0.03
C GLY A 207 -6.55 -9.10 -1.36
N ARG A 208 -7.85 -9.41 -1.28
CA ARG A 208 -8.71 -9.68 -2.46
C ARG A 208 -9.70 -8.58 -2.79
N ALA A 209 -9.71 -7.48 -2.04
CA ALA A 209 -10.65 -6.38 -2.20
C ALA A 209 -9.93 -5.03 -2.11
N PRO A 210 -9.04 -4.73 -3.08
CA PRO A 210 -8.39 -3.43 -3.14
C PRO A 210 -9.37 -2.33 -3.55
N PHE A 211 -9.01 -1.07 -3.35
CA PHE A 211 -9.69 0.05 -3.99
C PHE A 211 -9.24 0.18 -5.44
N PHE A 212 -10.13 -0.10 -6.39
CA PHE A 212 -9.91 0.10 -7.82
C PHE A 212 -10.18 1.57 -8.17
N ILE A 213 -9.24 2.20 -8.88
CA ILE A 213 -9.30 3.66 -9.14
C ILE A 213 -10.17 3.94 -10.36
N GLN A 214 -10.08 3.09 -11.38
CA GLN A 214 -10.82 3.22 -12.64
C GLN A 214 -11.76 2.02 -12.85
N ASP A 215 -12.85 2.27 -13.56
CA ASP A 215 -13.78 1.21 -13.99
C ASP A 215 -13.04 0.20 -14.89
N GLY A 216 -13.07 -1.09 -14.52
CA GLY A 216 -12.46 -2.18 -15.29
C GLY A 216 -11.10 -2.64 -14.78
N ASP A 217 -10.51 -1.96 -13.78
CA ASP A 217 -9.29 -2.45 -13.11
C ASP A 217 -9.51 -3.86 -12.51
N GLU A 218 -10.76 -4.21 -12.18
CA GLU A 218 -11.15 -5.51 -11.65
C GLU A 218 -11.24 -6.64 -12.69
N ASP A 219 -11.23 -6.32 -13.99
CA ASP A 219 -11.44 -7.28 -15.09
C ASP A 219 -10.19 -8.08 -15.45
N MET A 220 -9.09 -7.90 -14.70
CA MET A 220 -7.83 -8.57 -14.91
C MET A 220 -7.93 -10.09 -14.67
N PRO A 221 -7.18 -10.92 -15.42
CA PRO A 221 -7.20 -12.36 -15.24
C PRO A 221 -6.75 -12.79 -13.84
N GLY A 222 -7.50 -13.72 -13.24
CA GLY A 222 -7.19 -14.29 -11.92
C GLY A 222 -7.96 -13.60 -10.79
N VAL A 223 -7.39 -13.63 -9.59
CA VAL A 223 -7.93 -12.94 -8.41
C VAL A 223 -6.91 -11.92 -7.89
N PRO A 224 -7.36 -10.80 -7.29
CA PRO A 224 -6.43 -9.85 -6.68
C PRO A 224 -5.60 -10.52 -5.60
N LEU A 225 -4.30 -10.25 -5.61
CA LEU A 225 -3.31 -10.80 -4.69
C LEU A 225 -2.75 -9.72 -3.75
N CYS A 226 -2.25 -8.63 -4.34
CA CYS A 226 -1.72 -7.48 -3.62
C CYS A 226 -1.82 -6.20 -4.47
N THR A 227 -1.65 -5.06 -3.82
CA THR A 227 -1.63 -3.74 -4.45
C THR A 227 -0.43 -2.95 -3.96
N ILE A 228 0.24 -2.25 -4.86
CA ILE A 228 1.24 -1.24 -4.54
C ILE A 228 0.56 0.11 -4.73
N ALA A 229 0.48 0.93 -3.68
CA ALA A 229 0.00 2.30 -3.81
C ALA A 229 1.19 3.26 -3.83
N SER A 230 1.00 4.43 -4.46
CA SER A 230 1.91 5.55 -4.29
C SER A 230 2.17 5.83 -2.81
N VAL A 231 3.42 6.13 -2.44
CA VAL A 231 3.81 6.47 -1.07
C VAL A 231 4.28 7.91 -1.04
N GLN A 232 3.32 8.79 -0.81
CA GLN A 232 3.55 10.23 -0.69
C GLN A 232 2.91 10.73 0.60
N PRO A 233 3.62 10.66 1.72
CA PRO A 233 3.10 11.18 2.97
C PRO A 233 2.92 12.70 2.87
N ASP A 234 1.82 13.21 3.43
CA ASP A 234 1.61 14.65 3.58
C ASP A 234 2.76 15.23 4.42
N PRO A 235 3.55 16.18 3.87
CA PRO A 235 4.74 16.65 4.53
C PRO A 235 4.45 17.56 5.73
N HIS A 236 3.20 18.00 5.90
CA HIS A 236 2.76 18.88 6.98
C HIS A 236 2.06 18.14 8.12
N LYS A 237 1.58 16.91 7.88
CA LYS A 237 0.95 16.09 8.91
C LYS A 237 2.00 15.56 9.90
N THR A 238 1.60 15.40 11.16
CA THR A 238 2.38 14.65 12.14
C THR A 238 2.36 13.16 11.79
N PHE A 239 3.42 12.45 12.15
CA PHE A 239 3.59 11.05 11.79
C PHE A 239 3.46 10.79 10.28
N PRO A 240 4.20 11.49 9.39
CA PRO A 240 4.24 11.16 7.97
C PRO A 240 4.73 9.71 7.73
N TRP A 241 5.53 9.18 8.66
CA TRP A 241 5.96 7.79 8.68
C TRP A 241 5.79 7.21 10.09
N VAL A 242 5.64 5.89 10.21
CA VAL A 242 5.51 5.20 11.51
C VAL A 242 6.67 5.54 12.47
N ASN A 243 7.89 5.72 11.94
CA ASN A 243 9.11 6.01 12.70
C ASN A 243 9.52 7.49 12.67
N HIS A 244 8.67 8.40 12.19
CA HIS A 244 8.99 9.83 12.08
C HIS A 244 7.82 10.66 12.61
N PRO A 245 7.83 11.12 13.88
CA PRO A 245 6.68 11.80 14.50
C PRO A 245 6.45 13.23 14.00
N GLU A 246 7.52 13.95 13.67
CA GLU A 246 7.43 15.35 13.25
C GLU A 246 7.02 15.47 11.78
N PRO A 247 6.38 16.57 11.36
CA PRO A 247 6.20 16.91 9.95
C PRO A 247 7.53 16.94 9.18
N LEU A 248 7.48 16.69 7.87
CA LEU A 248 8.65 16.71 6.99
C LEU A 248 9.10 18.13 6.65
N CYS A 249 8.19 19.11 6.64
CA CYS A 249 8.50 20.52 6.46
C CYS A 249 7.47 21.45 7.13
N PRO A 250 7.78 22.75 7.31
CA PRO A 250 6.82 23.75 7.78
C PRO A 250 5.56 23.86 6.90
N GLU A 251 4.44 24.32 7.45
CA GLU A 251 3.14 24.46 6.74
C GLU A 251 3.20 25.36 5.50
N ASP A 252 4.16 26.28 5.42
CA ASP A 252 4.32 27.23 4.32
C ASP A 252 5.36 26.79 3.27
N GLU A 253 5.95 25.61 3.42
CA GLU A 253 6.98 25.07 2.53
C GLU A 253 6.53 23.78 1.85
N TRP A 254 6.67 23.66 0.54
CA TRP A 254 6.43 22.39 -0.16
C TRP A 254 7.74 21.66 -0.41
N ARG A 255 7.79 20.38 -0.04
CA ARG A 255 8.92 19.51 -0.36
C ARG A 255 8.72 18.92 -1.75
N SER A 256 9.72 19.06 -2.63
CA SER A 256 9.80 18.21 -3.83
C SER A 256 10.06 16.77 -3.36
N GLY A 257 9.18 15.83 -3.70
CA GLY A 257 9.34 14.42 -3.34
C GLY A 257 10.66 13.87 -3.87
N ASP A 258 11.64 13.68 -2.99
CA ASP A 258 12.97 13.19 -3.37
C ASP A 258 12.98 11.65 -3.27
N GLY A 259 12.46 11.01 -4.32
CA GLY A 259 12.52 9.55 -4.52
C GLY A 259 11.40 8.75 -3.86
N GLU A 260 10.37 9.38 -3.31
CA GLU A 260 9.14 8.67 -2.92
C GLU A 260 8.52 7.97 -4.14
N LEU A 261 8.00 6.75 -3.96
CA LEU A 261 7.36 6.04 -5.06
C LEU A 261 6.07 6.76 -5.44
N MET A 262 6.04 7.30 -6.66
CA MET A 262 4.87 7.91 -7.26
C MET A 262 4.47 7.14 -8.51
N ILE A 263 3.24 6.65 -8.53
CA ILE A 263 2.64 5.93 -9.66
C ILE A 263 1.65 6.91 -10.31
N GLY A 264 2.02 7.56 -11.40
CA GLY A 264 1.17 8.59 -12.01
C GLY A 264 0.79 9.73 -11.04
N ASP A 265 -0.50 10.09 -10.96
CA ASP A 265 -1.06 11.04 -9.98
C ASP A 265 -1.72 10.28 -8.82
N LEU A 266 -0.92 9.80 -7.86
CA LEU A 266 -1.37 8.98 -6.72
C LEU A 266 -2.07 7.67 -7.11
N GLY A 267 -1.54 7.00 -8.12
CA GLY A 267 -2.03 5.72 -8.63
C GLY A 267 -1.63 4.49 -7.80
N CYS A 268 -2.01 3.33 -8.33
CA CYS A 268 -1.76 2.00 -7.81
C CYS A 268 -1.33 1.03 -8.92
N ILE A 269 -0.52 0.04 -8.56
CA ILE A 269 -0.30 -1.16 -9.36
C ILE A 269 -1.05 -2.30 -8.68
N PHE A 270 -2.00 -2.91 -9.39
CA PHE A 270 -2.75 -4.06 -8.94
C PHE A 270 -2.09 -5.34 -9.44
N VAL A 271 -1.88 -6.32 -8.57
CA VAL A 271 -1.31 -7.61 -8.93
C VAL A 271 -2.37 -8.70 -8.71
N PHE A 272 -2.62 -9.47 -9.75
CA PHE A 272 -3.54 -10.59 -9.79
C PHE A 272 -2.78 -11.90 -9.97
N ILE A 273 -3.34 -13.00 -9.48
CA ILE A 273 -2.82 -14.35 -9.66
C ILE A 273 -3.91 -15.27 -10.17
N ASP A 274 -3.61 -16.04 -11.22
CA ASP A 274 -4.52 -17.07 -11.73
C ASP A 274 -4.28 -18.44 -11.09
N ASP A 275 -5.14 -19.41 -11.42
CA ASP A 275 -5.09 -20.78 -10.87
C ASP A 275 -3.80 -21.54 -11.22
N ASP A 276 -3.09 -21.13 -12.28
CA ASP A 276 -1.80 -21.69 -12.68
C ASP A 276 -0.62 -21.02 -11.96
N GLY A 277 -0.90 -20.03 -11.10
CA GLY A 277 0.09 -19.25 -10.36
C GLY A 277 0.78 -18.18 -11.20
N ARG A 278 0.26 -17.87 -12.40
CA ARG A 278 0.77 -16.79 -13.24
C ARG A 278 0.24 -15.46 -12.73
N LEU A 279 1.14 -14.47 -12.72
CA LEU A 279 0.86 -13.11 -12.28
C LEU A 279 0.44 -12.25 -13.46
N HIS A 280 -0.54 -11.39 -13.21
CA HIS A 280 -1.00 -10.32 -14.10
C HIS A 280 -0.97 -9.02 -13.30
N ALA A 281 -0.72 -7.91 -13.94
CA ALA A 281 -0.73 -6.62 -13.27
C ALA A 281 -1.19 -5.52 -14.20
N ASP A 282 -1.76 -4.47 -13.61
CA ASP A 282 -2.14 -3.25 -14.30
C ASP A 282 -1.85 -2.04 -13.41
N GLU A 283 -1.58 -0.91 -14.05
CA GLU A 283 -1.36 0.38 -13.40
C GLU A 283 -2.56 1.29 -13.63
N SER A 284 -3.06 1.92 -12.56
CA SER A 284 -4.17 2.87 -12.63
C SER A 284 -3.87 4.12 -11.82
N CYS A 285 -4.28 5.28 -12.31
CA CYS A 285 -4.13 6.58 -11.65
C CYS A 285 -5.35 7.49 -11.93
N TYR A 286 -5.46 8.60 -11.22
CA TYR A 286 -6.63 9.51 -11.30
C TYR A 286 -6.65 10.39 -12.56
#